data_AF-X1AFJ0-F1
#
_entry.id   AF-X1AFJ0-F1
#
_cell.length_a   1.000
_cell.length_b   1.000
_cell.length_c   1.000
_cell.angle_alpha   90.00
_cell.angle_beta   90.00
_cell.angle_gamma   90.00
#
_symmetry.space_group_name_H-M   'P 1'
#
loop_
_entity.id
_entity.type
_entity.pdbx_description
1 polymer ?
#
loop_
_entity_poly.entity_id
_entity_poly.type
_entity_poly.pdbx_seq_one_letter_code
_entity_poly.pdbx_strand_id
1 'polypeptide(L)' 'KPCTSTEILEELYTMIEYTSDDLQKCIFNSNHASNYVSLKGELAKDKELFLKVVEAGIKYPHLRRPDYLRGL' A
#
# COMPACT_ATOMS: atom_id res chain seq x y z
N LYS A 1 0.43 -20.05 -8.96
CA LYS A 1 -0.82 -19.27 -8.98
C LYS A 1 -0.44 -17.81 -8.72
N PRO A 2 -0.90 -16.83 -9.52
CA PRO A 2 -0.64 -15.42 -9.23
C PRO A 2 -1.40 -14.98 -7.96
N CYS A 3 -0.83 -14.06 -7.18
CA CYS A 3 -1.48 -13.48 -6.01
C CYS A 3 -2.72 -12.66 -6.44
N THR A 4 -3.76 -12.72 -5.63
CA THR A 4 -4.97 -11.89 -5.76
C THR A 4 -4.68 -10.45 -5.34
N SER A 5 -5.56 -9.52 -5.73
CA SER A 5 -5.45 -8.12 -5.35
C SER A 5 -5.50 -7.89 -3.84
N THR A 6 -6.22 -8.74 -3.10
CA THR A 6 -6.27 -8.69 -1.64
C THR A 6 -4.97 -9.21 -1.03
N GLU A 7 -4.46 -10.36 -1.48
CA GLU A 7 -3.18 -10.92 -0.98
C GLU A 7 -2.01 -9.93 -1.18
N ILE A 8 -1.98 -9.22 -2.31
CA ILE A 8 -0.97 -8.17 -2.57
C ILE A 8 -1.07 -7.02 -1.56
N LEU A 9 -2.28 -6.62 -1.18
CA LEU A 9 -2.48 -5.57 -0.19
C LEU A 9 -2.18 -6.04 1.23
N GLU A 10 -2.47 -7.30 1.57
CA GLU A 10 -2.13 -7.92 2.85
C GLU A 10 -0.61 -8.04 3.03
N GLU A 11 0.13 -8.43 1.98
CA GLU A 11 1.60 -8.39 1.98
C GLU A 11 2.12 -6.96 2.17
N LEU A 12 1.56 -5.98 1.46
CA LEU A 12 1.95 -4.58 1.61
C LEU A 12 1.70 -4.06 3.04
N TYR A 13 0.54 -4.39 3.62
CA TYR A 13 0.21 -4.05 5.00
C TYR A 13 1.26 -4.65 5.95
N THR A 14 1.51 -5.95 5.82
CA THR A 14 2.47 -6.69 6.65
C THR A 14 3.86 -6.07 6.56
N MET A 15 4.33 -5.77 5.35
CA MET A 15 5.64 -5.13 5.16
C MET A 15 5.73 -3.78 5.89
N ILE A 16 4.69 -2.94 5.81
CA ILE A 16 4.68 -1.61 6.46
C ILE A 16 4.59 -1.76 7.99
N GLU A 17 3.72 -2.64 8.49
CA GLU A 17 3.51 -2.89 9.93
C GLU A 17 4.81 -3.26 10.64
N TYR A 18 5.60 -4.14 10.04
CA TYR A 18 6.85 -4.63 10.62
C TYR A 18 8.07 -3.73 10.35
N THR A 19 7.89 -2.56 9.75
CA THR A 19 8.97 -1.57 9.68
C THR A 19 9.16 -0.87 11.03
N SER A 20 10.41 -0.51 11.35
CA SER A 20 10.72 0.18 12.59
C SER A 20 10.14 1.59 12.63
N ASP A 21 9.66 2.02 13.79
CA ASP A 21 9.12 3.38 13.98
C ASP A 21 10.23 4.44 14.08
N ASP A 22 11.49 4.02 14.25
CA ASP A 22 12.67 4.90 14.29
C ASP A 22 13.32 5.12 12.92
N LEU A 23 12.73 4.62 11.84
CA LEU A 23 13.26 4.73 10.49
C LEU A 23 13.40 6.21 10.08
N GLN A 24 14.62 6.65 9.78
CA GLN A 24 14.88 8.04 9.41
C GLN A 24 15.11 8.18 7.91
N LYS A 25 14.55 9.24 7.32
CA LYS A 25 14.80 9.64 5.92
C LYS A 25 14.44 8.54 4.90
N CYS A 26 13.48 7.69 5.23
CA CYS A 26 12.99 6.66 4.32
C CYS A 26 11.77 7.18 3.55
N ILE A 27 11.99 7.64 2.32
CA ILE A 27 10.90 8.03 1.43
C ILE A 27 10.30 6.78 0.80
N PHE A 28 9.00 6.59 0.99
CA PHE A 28 8.25 5.45 0.47
C PHE A 28 7.21 5.91 -0.56
N ASN A 29 7.32 5.36 -1.77
CA ASN A 29 6.41 5.65 -2.88
C ASN A 29 5.86 4.35 -3.46
N SER A 30 4.55 4.17 -3.32
CA SER A 30 3.77 3.12 -3.98
C SER A 30 2.66 3.76 -4.81
N ASN A 31 2.96 4.84 -5.53
CA ASN A 31 1.99 5.61 -6.31
C ASN A 31 1.99 5.28 -7.82
N HIS A 32 2.70 4.22 -8.23
CA HIS A 32 2.73 3.79 -9.63
C HIS A 32 1.33 3.39 -10.13
N ALA A 33 1.06 3.55 -11.44
CA ALA A 33 -0.23 3.20 -12.04
C ALA A 33 -0.63 1.74 -11.76
N SER A 34 0.36 0.85 -11.66
CA SER A 34 0.15 -0.58 -11.39
C SER A 34 -0.13 -0.93 -9.93
N ASN A 35 -0.33 0.02 -9.02
CA ASN A 35 -0.66 -0.26 -7.62
C ASN A 35 -2.16 -0.12 -7.33
N TYR A 36 -2.66 -0.87 -6.34
CA TYR A 36 -4.07 -0.86 -5.96
C TYR A 36 -4.43 0.35 -5.10
N VAL A 37 -3.48 0.85 -4.32
CA VAL A 37 -3.58 2.06 -3.51
C VAL A 37 -2.38 2.95 -3.83
N SER A 38 -2.54 4.26 -3.65
CA SER A 38 -1.46 5.23 -3.85
C SER A 38 -0.90 5.67 -2.50
N LEU A 39 0.36 5.33 -2.23
CA LEU A 39 1.09 5.77 -1.02
C LEU A 39 2.28 6.63 -1.43
N LYS A 40 2.49 7.73 -0.72
CA LYS A 40 3.62 8.65 -0.92
C LYS A 40 3.88 9.41 0.38
N GLY A 41 5.08 9.31 0.92
CA GLY A 41 5.44 9.95 2.18
C GLY A 41 6.73 9.40 2.78
N GLU A 42 6.98 9.72 4.04
CA GLU A 42 8.10 9.18 4.82
C GLU A 42 7.60 8.03 5.69
N LEU A 43 8.20 6.84 5.51
CA LEU A 43 7.62 5.57 5.96
C LEU A 43 7.28 5.55 7.45
N ALA A 44 8.22 5.94 8.33
CA ALA A 44 7.98 5.95 9.76
C ALA A 44 6.98 7.04 10.19
N LYS A 45 7.03 8.23 9.57
CA LYS A 45 6.15 9.36 9.92
C LYS A 45 4.71 9.12 9.50
N ASP A 46 4.52 8.49 8.34
CA ASP A 46 3.22 8.27 7.72
C ASP A 46 2.71 6.83 7.90
N LYS A 47 3.38 6.00 8.72
CA LYS A 47 3.08 4.57 8.91
C LYS A 47 1.60 4.32 9.22
N GLU A 48 1.05 5.00 10.23
CA GLU A 48 -0.36 4.83 10.61
C GLU A 48 -1.33 5.22 9.48
N LEU A 49 -1.00 6.27 8.72
CA LEU A 49 -1.79 6.69 7.58
C LEU A 49 -1.74 5.64 6.47
N PHE A 50 -0.55 5.11 6.17
CA PHE A 50 -0.39 4.07 5.16
C PHE A 50 -1.15 2.79 5.53
N LEU A 51 -1.05 2.34 6.78
CA LEU A 51 -1.78 1.17 7.28
C LEU A 51 -3.30 1.36 7.12
N LYS A 52 -3.84 2.52 7.46
CA LYS A 52 -5.28 2.84 7.26
C LYS A 52 -5.69 2.82 5.80
N VAL A 53 -4.86 3.36 4.90
CA VAL A 53 -5.14 3.35 3.45
C VAL A 53 -5.11 1.94 2.89
N VAL A 54 -4.13 1.13 3.29
CA VAL A 54 -4.02 -0.28 2.84
C VAL A 54 -5.17 -1.11 3.41
N GLU A 55 -5.49 -0.97 4.70
CA GLU A 55 -6.64 -1.63 5.34
C GLU A 55 -7.96 -1.27 4.65
N ALA A 56 -8.18 0.01 4.33
CA ALA A 56 -9.34 0.44 3.56
C ALA A 56 -9.38 -0.22 2.17
N GLY A 57 -8.23 -0.33 1.50
CA GLY A 57 -8.11 -1.07 0.24
C GLY A 57 -8.45 -2.56 0.38
N ILE A 58 -8.02 -3.21 1.47
CA ILE A 58 -8.36 -4.61 1.77
C ILE A 58 -9.87 -4.76 1.98
N LYS A 59 -10.45 -3.93 2.85
CA LYS A 59 -11.87 -4.03 3.26
C LYS A 59 -12.86 -3.60 2.17
N TYR A 60 -12.49 -2.64 1.35
CA TYR A 60 -13.39 -2.01 0.37
C TYR A 60 -12.79 -2.07 -1.04
N PRO A 61 -13.04 -3.15 -1.81
CA PRO A 61 -12.47 -3.33 -3.15
C PRO A 61 -12.76 -2.19 -4.14
N HIS A 62 -13.87 -1.46 -3.98
CA HIS A 62 -14.22 -0.32 -4.82
C HIS A 62 -13.31 0.90 -4.63
N LEU A 63 -12.51 0.95 -3.56
CA LEU A 63 -11.49 1.99 -3.33
C LEU A 63 -10.17 1.69 -4.05
N ARG A 64 -9.99 0.45 -4.54
CA ARG A 64 -8.79 0.03 -5.26
C ARG A 64 -8.79 0.64 -6.65
N ARG A 65 -7.60 0.92 -7.19
CA ARG A 65 -7.47 1.20 -8.62
C ARG A 65 -7.94 -0.02 -9.42
N PRO A 66 -8.90 0.14 -10.35
CA PRO A 66 -9.38 -0.95 -11.21
C PRO A 66 -8.27 -1.54 -12.09
N ASP A 67 -8.33 -2.84 -12.36
CA ASP A 67 -7.31 -3.57 -13.15
C ASP A 67 -7.10 -2.99 -14.55
N TYR A 68 -8.16 -2.53 -15.22
CA TYR A 68 -8.05 -1.92 -16.55
C TYR A 68 -7.30 -0.57 -16.54
N LEU A 69 -7.14 0.07 -15.37
CA LEU A 69 -6.34 1.30 -15.19
C LEU A 69 -4.92 1.00 -14.66
N ARG A 70 -4.59 -0.27 -14.42
CA ARG A 70 -3.28 -0.69 -13.87
C ARG A 70 -2.24 -1.04 -14.93
N GLY A 71 -2.62 -1.12 -16.21
CA GLY A 71 -1.70 -1.28 -17.34
C GLY A 71 -1.33 0.09 -17.91
N LEU A 72 -0.08 0.50 -17.75
CA LEU A 72 0.57 1.51 -18.59
C LEU A 72 1.41 0.78 -19.65
#